data_AF-A0A5J4N9D6-F1
#
_entry.id   AF-A0A5J4N9D6-F1
#
_cell.length_a   1.000
_cell.length_b   1.000
_cell.length_c   1.000
_cell.angle_alpha   90.00
_cell.angle_beta   90.00
_cell.angle_gamma   90.00
#
_symmetry.space_group_name_H-M   'P 1'
#
loop_
_entity.id
_entity.type
_entity.pdbx_description
1 polymer ?
#
loop_
_entity_poly.entity_id
_entity_poly.type
_entity_poly.pdbx_seq_one_letter_code
_entity_poly.pdbx_strand_id
1 'polypeptide(L)'
;MTILQAFIERHQSDRWDEILPKCLLAYRAAVHSSTGYTPSLLTLGHELCLPVEVLTPLASAECRGLPHYVELGERLRVAYKIAAQHQSESQHHQKSCYDRTANGPVYRIGDHVWLYRPKPPLGAAHKFHRPWLGPFVIVHVRSPTV
;
A
#
# COMPACT_ATOMS: atom_id res chain seq x y z
N MET A 1 6.56 -7.54 -8.43
CA MET A 1 6.35 -6.86 -9.73
C MET A 1 5.02 -6.15 -9.67
N THR A 2 5.00 -4.82 -9.81
CA THR A 2 3.76 -4.04 -9.76
C THR A 2 2.99 -4.19 -11.08
N ILE A 3 1.65 -4.08 -11.03
CA ILE A 3 0.79 -4.23 -12.23
C ILE A 3 1.21 -3.28 -13.36
N LEU A 4 1.66 -2.07 -13.01
CA LEU A 4 2.14 -1.07 -13.96
C LEU A 4 3.40 -1.53 -14.68
N GLN A 5 4.37 -2.08 -13.93
CA GLN A 5 5.62 -2.58 -14.50
C GLN A 5 5.36 -3.71 -15.51
N ALA A 6 4.49 -4.66 -15.16
CA ALA A 6 4.13 -5.76 -16.06
C ALA A 6 3.47 -5.27 -17.37
N PHE A 7 2.65 -4.21 -17.30
CA PHE A 7 2.03 -3.62 -18.50
C PHE A 7 3.05 -2.85 -19.36
N ILE A 8 3.95 -2.09 -18.74
CA ILE A 8 4.99 -1.33 -19.46
C ILE A 8 5.94 -2.29 -20.18
N GLU A 9 6.40 -3.35 -19.50
CA GLU A 9 7.30 -4.36 -20.09
C GLU A 9 6.64 -5.08 -21.28
N ARG A 10 5.35 -5.41 -21.16
CA ARG A 10 4.61 -6.14 -22.19
C ARG A 10 4.27 -5.30 -23.42
N HIS A 11 4.05 -4.00 -23.24
CA HIS A 11 3.66 -3.08 -24.31
C HIS A 11 4.80 -2.22 -24.85
N GLN A 12 6.02 -2.33 -24.30
CA GLN A 12 7.21 -1.56 -24.68
C GLN A 12 6.88 -0.07 -24.88
N SER A 13 6.09 0.49 -23.97
CA SER A 13 5.47 1.79 -24.17
C SER A 13 6.06 2.83 -23.23
N ASP A 14 6.60 3.89 -23.81
CA ASP A 14 6.99 5.11 -23.08
C ASP A 14 5.76 5.93 -22.61
N ARG A 15 4.54 5.54 -23.03
CA ARG A 15 3.26 6.21 -22.72
C ARG A 15 2.62 5.64 -21.45
N TRP A 16 3.36 5.65 -20.35
CA TRP A 16 2.90 5.14 -19.05
C TRP A 16 1.66 5.89 -18.54
N ASP A 17 1.51 7.15 -18.92
CA ASP A 17 0.41 8.05 -18.60
C ASP A 17 -0.93 7.56 -19.17
N GLU A 18 -0.93 6.96 -20.35
CA GLU A 18 -2.13 6.37 -20.98
C GLU A 18 -2.49 5.00 -20.43
N ILE A 19 -1.49 4.28 -19.93
CA ILE A 19 -1.66 2.95 -19.34
C ILE A 19 -2.14 3.07 -17.89
N LEU A 20 -1.73 4.12 -17.18
CA LEU A 20 -2.02 4.32 -15.76
C LEU A 20 -3.53 4.23 -15.43
N PRO A 21 -4.45 4.89 -16.15
CA PRO A 21 -5.89 4.74 -15.89
C PRO A 21 -6.39 3.30 -15.99
N LYS A 22 -5.84 2.51 -16.92
CA LYS A 22 -6.21 1.10 -17.11
C LYS A 22 -5.69 0.25 -15.94
N CYS A 23 -4.47 0.49 -15.50
CA CYS A 23 -3.90 -0.17 -14.31
C CYS A 23 -4.67 0.18 -13.03
N LEU A 24 -5.06 1.44 -12.87
CA LEU A 24 -5.86 1.87 -11.71
C LEU A 24 -7.25 1.24 -11.72
N LEU A 25 -7.90 1.12 -12.88
CA LEU A 25 -9.18 0.41 -13.00
C LEU A 25 -9.02 -1.06 -12.58
N ALA A 26 -8.01 -1.75 -13.13
CA ALA A 26 -7.74 -3.14 -12.78
C ALA A 26 -7.44 -3.32 -11.28
N TYR A 27 -6.64 -2.42 -10.69
CA TYR A 27 -6.35 -2.46 -9.25
C TYR A 27 -7.60 -2.23 -8.40
N ARG A 28 -8.47 -1.29 -8.79
CA ARG A 28 -9.68 -0.95 -8.02
C ARG A 28 -10.76 -2.04 -8.11
N ALA A 29 -10.85 -2.74 -9.24
CA ALA A 29 -11.84 -3.79 -9.47
C ALA A 29 -11.35 -5.20 -9.06
N ALA A 30 -10.05 -5.40 -8.85
CA ALA A 30 -9.53 -6.68 -8.39
C ALA A 30 -9.61 -6.81 -6.85
N VAL A 31 -9.91 -8.01 -6.37
CA VAL A 31 -9.88 -8.32 -4.94
C VAL A 31 -8.44 -8.20 -4.44
N HIS A 32 -8.22 -7.38 -3.43
CA HIS A 32 -6.90 -7.17 -2.86
C HIS A 32 -6.59 -8.22 -1.79
N SER A 33 -5.45 -8.90 -1.91
CA SER A 33 -5.10 -10.05 -1.05
C SER A 33 -5.07 -9.71 0.45
N SER A 34 -4.66 -8.49 0.81
CA SER A 34 -4.58 -8.07 2.22
C SER A 34 -5.92 -7.68 2.83
N THR A 35 -6.96 -7.39 2.04
CA THR A 35 -8.27 -6.96 2.55
C THR A 35 -9.38 -7.95 2.22
N GLY A 36 -9.18 -8.86 1.25
CA GLY A 36 -10.19 -9.81 0.79
C GLY A 36 -11.34 -9.18 -0.01
N TYR A 37 -11.28 -7.87 -0.28
CA TYR A 37 -12.30 -7.13 -1.03
C TYR A 37 -11.66 -6.27 -2.12
N THR A 38 -12.47 -5.84 -3.09
CA THR A 38 -12.05 -4.85 -4.08
C THR A 38 -11.91 -3.48 -3.41
N PRO A 39 -10.91 -2.67 -3.77
CA PRO A 39 -10.81 -1.30 -3.28
C PRO A 39 -12.06 -0.45 -3.58
N SER A 40 -12.71 -0.66 -4.73
CA SER A 40 -13.94 0.05 -5.08
C SER A 40 -15.09 -0.24 -4.14
N LEU A 41 -15.31 -1.49 -3.75
CA LEU A 41 -16.37 -1.83 -2.81
C LEU A 41 -16.19 -1.13 -1.47
N LEU A 42 -14.97 -1.14 -0.93
CA LEU A 42 -14.69 -0.52 0.35
C LEU A 42 -14.83 1.01 0.28
N THR A 43 -14.32 1.64 -0.78
CA THR A 43 -14.31 3.12 -0.88
C THR A 43 -15.61 3.73 -1.38
N LEU A 44 -16.26 3.11 -2.37
CA LEU A 44 -17.45 3.64 -3.04
C LEU A 44 -18.75 2.95 -2.58
N GLY A 45 -18.65 1.82 -1.89
CA GLY A 45 -19.80 1.04 -1.47
C GLY A 45 -20.35 0.09 -2.54
N HIS A 46 -19.79 0.09 -3.75
CA HIS A 46 -20.24 -0.76 -4.83
C HIS A 46 -19.07 -1.17 -5.74
N GLU A 47 -19.27 -2.21 -6.53
CA GLU A 47 -18.29 -2.63 -7.53
C GLU A 47 -18.28 -1.67 -8.73
N LEU A 48 -17.11 -1.49 -9.33
CA LEU A 48 -17.00 -0.72 -10.58
C LEU A 48 -17.55 -1.54 -11.73
N CYS A 49 -18.34 -0.90 -12.60
CA CYS A 49 -18.75 -1.52 -13.85
C CYS A 49 -17.57 -1.54 -14.82
N LEU A 50 -17.16 -2.74 -15.22
CA LEU A 50 -16.05 -2.93 -16.16
C LEU A 50 -16.54 -2.82 -17.61
N PRO A 51 -15.71 -2.36 -18.56
CA PRO A 51 -16.10 -2.27 -19.97
C PRO A 51 -16.66 -3.57 -20.56
N VAL A 52 -16.18 -4.72 -20.09
CA VAL A 52 -16.68 -6.05 -20.51
C VAL A 52 -18.11 -6.32 -20.06
N GLU A 53 -18.53 -5.78 -18.91
CA GLU A 53 -19.87 -5.92 -18.35
C GLU A 53 -20.88 -4.98 -19.02
N VAL A 54 -20.41 -3.89 -19.64
CA VAL A 54 -21.25 -3.04 -20.49
C VAL A 54 -21.56 -3.74 -21.81
N LEU A 55 -20.57 -4.43 -22.38
CA LEU A 55 -20.72 -5.18 -23.64
C LEU A 55 -21.52 -6.48 -23.44
N THR A 56 -21.52 -7.04 -22.23
CA THR A 56 -22.24 -8.26 -21.86
C THR A 56 -23.25 -7.89 -20.78
N PRO A 57 -24.51 -7.54 -21.12
CA PRO A 57 -25.45 -7.04 -20.15
C PRO A 57 -25.69 -8.08 -19.04
N LEU A 58 -25.08 -7.85 -17.88
CA LEU A 58 -25.55 -8.42 -16.62
C LEU A 58 -26.90 -7.79 -16.29
N ALA A 59 -27.74 -8.52 -15.57
CA ALA A 59 -29.09 -8.09 -15.20
C ALA A 59 -29.12 -6.61 -14.77
N SER A 60 -30.08 -5.86 -15.32
CA SER A 60 -30.22 -4.41 -15.13
C SER A 60 -30.12 -4.03 -13.65
N ALA A 61 -29.28 -3.05 -13.32
CA ALA A 61 -29.29 -2.43 -12.01
C ALA A 61 -30.67 -1.84 -11.75
N GLU A 62 -31.48 -2.53 -10.95
CA GLU A 62 -32.77 -2.03 -10.50
C GLU A 62 -32.57 -0.65 -9.83
N CYS A 63 -33.44 0.31 -10.10
CA CYS A 63 -33.44 1.57 -9.37
C CYS A 63 -33.79 1.31 -7.91
N ARG A 64 -32.78 1.15 -7.06
CA ARG A 64 -32.96 0.79 -5.64
C ARG A 64 -33.26 2.02 -4.79
N GLY A 65 -34.42 2.00 -4.13
CA GLY A 65 -34.91 3.10 -3.29
C GLY A 65 -34.22 3.20 -1.92
N LEU A 66 -34.71 4.11 -1.07
CA LEU A 66 -34.17 4.42 0.27
C LEU A 66 -33.84 3.21 1.19
N PRO A 67 -34.64 2.12 1.25
CA PRO A 67 -34.35 0.96 2.10
C PRO A 67 -33.02 0.27 1.76
N HIS A 68 -32.58 0.38 0.51
CA HIS A 68 -31.33 -0.22 0.03
C HIS A 68 -30.09 0.42 0.66
N TYR A 69 -30.13 1.72 0.96
CA TYR A 69 -28.99 2.42 1.57
C TYR A 69 -28.73 1.97 3.01
N VAL A 70 -29.77 1.60 3.76
CA VAL A 70 -29.63 1.06 5.12
C VAL A 70 -28.99 -0.33 5.07
N GLU A 71 -29.45 -1.19 4.16
CA GLU A 71 -28.86 -2.52 3.94
C GLU A 71 -27.40 -2.41 3.48
N LEU A 72 -27.10 -1.46 2.59
CA LEU A 72 -25.74 -1.19 2.13
C LEU A 72 -24.82 -0.78 3.28
N GLY A 73 -25.29 0.07 4.19
CA GLY A 73 -24.54 0.48 5.37
C GLY A 73 -24.13 -0.71 6.24
N GLU A 74 -25.06 -1.61 6.55
CA GLU A 74 -24.75 -2.82 7.33
C GLU A 74 -23.82 -3.78 6.59
N ARG A 75 -24.02 -3.97 5.29
CA ARG A 75 -23.12 -4.78 4.45
C ARG A 75 -21.70 -4.23 4.45
N LEU A 76 -21.54 -2.91 4.31
CA LEU A 76 -20.23 -2.27 4.37
C LEU A 76 -19.61 -2.39 5.75
N ARG A 77 -20.40 -2.23 6.82
CA ARG A 77 -19.92 -2.41 8.20
C ARG A 77 -19.32 -3.80 8.41
N VAL A 78 -19.98 -4.84 7.90
CA VAL A 78 -19.48 -6.22 7.93
C VAL A 78 -18.22 -6.36 7.07
N ALA A 79 -18.23 -5.82 5.84
CA ALA A 79 -17.08 -5.88 4.94
C ALA A 79 -15.84 -5.21 5.55
N TYR A 80 -15.99 -4.02 6.16
CA TYR A 80 -14.91 -3.32 6.85
C TYR A 80 -14.36 -4.11 8.04
N LYS A 81 -15.22 -4.79 8.80
CA LYS A 81 -14.78 -5.64 9.91
C LYS A 81 -13.92 -6.82 9.41
N ILE A 82 -14.36 -7.48 8.34
CA ILE A 82 -13.62 -8.59 7.72
C ILE A 82 -12.31 -8.09 7.11
N ALA A 83 -12.35 -6.96 6.39
CA ALA A 83 -11.17 -6.35 5.81
C ALA A 83 -10.12 -5.98 6.87
N ALA A 84 -10.54 -5.46 8.02
CA ALA A 84 -9.65 -5.14 9.14
C ALA A 84 -8.99 -6.40 9.72
N GLN A 85 -9.72 -7.51 9.81
CA GLN A 85 -9.16 -8.80 10.24
C GLN A 85 -8.11 -9.30 9.25
N HIS A 86 -8.45 -9.36 7.96
CA HIS A 86 -7.52 -9.78 6.90
C HIS A 86 -6.27 -8.89 6.87
N GLN A 87 -6.45 -7.58 7.07
CA GLN A 87 -5.36 -6.63 7.07
C GLN A 87 -4.43 -6.86 8.26
N SER A 88 -4.96 -7.15 9.45
CA SER A 88 -4.16 -7.51 10.62
C SER A 88 -3.33 -8.77 10.35
N GLU A 89 -3.95 -9.83 9.85
CA GLU A 89 -3.25 -11.09 9.52
C GLU A 89 -2.16 -10.88 8.46
N SER A 90 -2.47 -10.12 7.42
CA SER A 90 -1.52 -9.77 6.36
C SER A 90 -0.34 -8.94 6.91
N GLN A 91 -0.60 -7.97 7.79
CA GLN A 91 0.45 -7.18 8.44
C GLN A 91 1.36 -8.07 9.31
N HIS A 92 0.80 -8.99 10.09
CA HIS A 92 1.59 -9.93 10.89
C HIS A 92 2.47 -10.82 10.00
N HIS A 93 1.91 -11.35 8.91
CA HIS A 93 2.66 -12.17 7.97
C HIS A 93 3.79 -11.38 7.29
N GLN A 94 3.50 -10.17 6.81
CA GLN A 94 4.50 -9.29 6.20
C GLN A 94 5.61 -8.94 7.19
N LYS A 95 5.25 -8.63 8.43
CA LYS A 95 6.21 -8.38 9.51
C LYS A 95 7.09 -9.60 9.76
N SER A 96 6.50 -10.79 9.94
CA SER A 96 7.27 -12.02 10.16
C SER A 96 8.23 -12.32 9.02
N CYS A 97 7.80 -12.12 7.77
CA CYS A 97 8.65 -12.29 6.60
C CYS A 97 9.80 -11.27 6.56
N TYR A 98 9.54 -10.02 6.92
CA TYR A 98 10.56 -8.96 7.00
C TYR A 98 11.57 -9.25 8.12
N ASP A 99 11.08 -9.51 9.33
CA ASP A 99 11.86 -9.78 10.54
C ASP A 99 12.80 -10.99 10.34
N ARG A 100 12.43 -11.96 9.48
CA ARG A 100 13.30 -13.11 9.15
C ARG A 100 14.60 -12.70 8.45
N THR A 101 14.56 -11.64 7.64
CA THR A 101 15.72 -11.14 6.88
C THR A 101 16.37 -9.92 7.51
N ALA A 102 15.61 -9.22 8.37
CA ALA A 102 16.07 -8.03 9.05
C ALA A 102 17.07 -8.43 10.15
N ASN A 103 18.35 -8.36 9.78
CA ASN A 103 19.46 -8.60 10.67
C ASN A 103 20.11 -7.25 10.99
N GLY A 104 20.08 -6.86 12.25
CA GLY A 104 20.66 -5.61 12.72
C GLY A 104 21.08 -5.71 14.19
N PRO A 105 22.03 -4.87 14.62
CA PRO A 105 22.39 -4.80 16.04
C PRO A 105 21.21 -4.25 16.85
N VAL A 106 20.94 -4.87 17.99
CA VAL A 106 19.93 -4.36 18.95
C VAL A 106 20.54 -3.19 19.71
N TYR A 107 20.04 -2.00 19.41
CA TYR A 107 20.48 -0.76 20.03
C TYR A 107 19.85 -0.53 21.42
N ARG A 108 20.66 -0.08 22.37
CA ARG A 108 20.26 0.25 23.74
C ARG A 108 20.53 1.72 24.06
N ILE A 109 19.82 2.24 25.05
CA ILE A 109 20.09 3.57 25.60
C ILE A 109 21.52 3.58 26.15
N GLY A 110 22.29 4.59 25.77
CA GLY A 110 23.72 4.71 26.09
C GLY A 110 24.67 4.21 25.00
N ASP A 111 24.19 3.48 23.98
CA ASP A 111 25.04 3.04 22.87
C ASP A 111 25.50 4.24 22.02
N HIS A 112 26.74 4.15 21.53
CA HIS A 112 27.32 5.14 20.62
C HIS A 112 27.06 4.73 19.17
N VAL A 113 26.43 5.62 18.41
CA VAL A 113 26.03 5.36 17.03
C VAL A 113 26.47 6.50 16.10
N TRP A 114 26.70 6.14 14.84
CA TRP A 114 26.92 7.09 13.77
C TRP A 114 25.60 7.37 13.05
N LEU A 115 25.29 8.64 12.85
CA LEU A 115 24.12 9.08 12.09
C LEU A 115 24.48 9.17 10.61
N TYR A 116 23.77 8.42 9.77
CA TYR A 116 23.90 8.51 8.33
C TYR A 116 23.08 9.70 7.77
N ARG A 117 23.75 10.71 7.24
CA ARG A 117 23.20 11.83 6.47
C ARG A 117 23.77 11.83 5.05
N PRO A 118 23.12 11.15 4.09
CA PRO A 118 23.63 11.06 2.72
C PRO A 118 23.65 12.40 2.00
N LYS A 119 22.72 13.31 2.33
CA LYS A 119 22.61 14.62 1.69
C LYS A 119 23.45 15.66 2.43
N PRO A 120 24.29 16.44 1.72
CA PRO A 120 25.03 17.55 2.32
C PRO A 120 24.09 18.65 2.80
N PRO A 121 24.49 19.44 3.82
CA PRO A 121 23.78 20.65 4.18
C PRO A 121 23.79 21.65 3.01
N LEU A 122 22.79 22.54 2.98
CA LEU A 122 22.69 23.58 1.95
C LEU A 122 23.99 24.39 1.88
N GLY A 123 24.52 24.57 0.66
CA GLY A 123 25.76 25.30 0.41
C GLY A 123 27.05 24.48 0.49
N ALA A 124 27.01 23.21 0.92
CA ALA A 124 28.18 22.34 0.93
C ALA A 124 28.32 21.51 -0.36
N ALA A 125 29.57 21.34 -0.82
CA ALA A 125 29.87 20.55 -2.01
C ALA A 125 29.66 19.05 -1.73
N HIS A 126 28.85 18.40 -2.57
CA HIS A 126 28.51 16.97 -2.43
C HIS A 126 29.74 16.05 -2.48
N LYS A 127 30.76 16.39 -3.27
CA LYS A 127 31.96 15.54 -3.49
C LYS A 127 32.80 15.32 -2.23
N PHE A 128 32.79 16.28 -1.30
CA PHE A 128 33.58 16.23 -0.06
C PHE A 128 32.71 16.06 1.20
N HIS A 129 31.42 15.80 1.01
CA HIS A 129 30.50 15.57 2.11
C HIS A 129 30.78 14.22 2.78
N ARG A 130 30.96 14.24 4.10
CA ARG A 130 31.08 13.02 4.90
C ARG A 130 29.69 12.65 5.41
N PRO A 131 29.10 11.54 4.94
CA PRO A 131 27.72 11.24 5.27
C PRO A 131 27.55 10.71 6.69
N TRP A 132 28.59 10.16 7.31
CA TRP A 132 28.54 9.65 8.68
C TRP A 132 28.93 10.74 9.67
N LEU A 133 28.02 11.07 10.58
CA LEU A 133 28.22 12.07 11.63
C LEU A 133 28.16 11.42 13.01
N GLY A 134 29.01 11.85 13.93
CA GLY A 134 29.01 11.31 15.28
C GLY A 134 30.39 11.32 15.95
N PRO A 135 30.53 10.57 17.05
CA PRO A 135 29.51 9.67 17.63
C PRO A 135 28.36 10.41 18.34
N PHE A 136 27.15 9.86 18.25
CA PHE A 136 25.97 10.27 19.03
C PHE A 136 25.60 9.19 20.04
N VAL A 137 24.92 9.56 21.12
CA VAL A 137 24.45 8.62 22.15
C VAL A 137 22.94 8.45 22.05
N ILE A 138 22.47 7.21 22.14
CA ILE A 138 21.03 6.91 22.15
C ILE A 138 20.45 7.31 23.51
N VAL A 139 19.53 8.28 23.51
CA VAL A 139 18.84 8.76 24.72
C VAL A 139 17.51 8.03 24.94
N HIS A 140 16.86 7.59 23.86
CA HIS A 140 15.53 6.98 23.91
C HIS A 140 15.30 6.04 22.72
N VAL A 141 14.67 4.89 22.98
CA VAL A 141 14.28 3.89 21.97
C VAL A 141 12.76 3.83 21.92
N ARG A 142 12.16 4.16 20.76
CA ARG A 142 10.69 4.25 20.58
C ARG A 142 10.03 2.90 20.31
N SER A 143 10.73 2.04 19.58
CA SER A 143 10.31 0.67 19.27
C SER A 143 11.58 -0.15 19.00
N PRO A 144 11.59 -1.46 19.25
CA PRO A 144 12.69 -2.30 18.84
C PRO A 144 12.78 -2.26 17.31
N THR A 145 13.86 -1.70 16.77
CA THR A 145 14.21 -1.88 15.35
C THR A 145 14.92 -3.22 15.25
N VAL A 146 14.14 -4.27 15.02
CA VAL A 146 14.62 -5.49 14.37
C VAL A 146 14.04 -5.45 12.98
#